data_AF-A0A747SID6-F1
#
_entry.id   AF-A0A747SID6-F1
#
_cell.length_a   1.000
_cell.length_b   1.000
_cell.length_c   1.000
_cell.angle_alpha   90.00
_cell.angle_beta   90.00
_cell.angle_gamma   90.00
#
_symmetry.space_group_name_H-M   'P 1'
#
loop_
_entity.id
_entity.type
_entity.pdbx_description
1 polymer ?
#
loop_
_entity_poly.entity_id
_entity_poly.type
_entity_poly.pdbx_seq_one_letter_code
_entity_poly.pdbx_strand_id
1 'polypeptide(L)' 'MDKPRIYRTDGDVLLNLQRSLDLMNCATRILGSGEKSMQMYVMSLVDVAAHLTQLSTNALDLGEQTGDENGVCND' A
#
# COMPACT_ATOMS: atom_id res chain seq x y z
N MET A 1 -15.77 4.77 20.67
CA MET A 1 -15.09 3.70 19.91
C MET A 1 -15.42 3.93 18.46
N ASP A 2 -14.41 4.02 17.60
CA ASP A 2 -14.64 4.06 16.15
C ASP A 2 -15.30 2.76 15.70
N LYS A 3 -16.31 2.88 14.83
CA LYS A 3 -16.94 1.73 14.20
C LYS A 3 -15.92 1.11 13.23
N PRO A 4 -15.83 -0.24 13.15
CA PRO A 4 -14.97 -0.88 12.17
C PRO A 4 -15.39 -0.48 10.75
N ARG A 5 -14.43 -0.03 9.94
CA ARG A 5 -14.61 0.26 8.51
C ARG A 5 -14.41 -1.03 7.72
N ILE A 6 -15.32 -1.29 6.78
CA ILE A 6 -15.22 -2.43 5.87
C ILE A 6 -14.82 -1.89 4.49
N TYR A 7 -13.79 -2.47 3.92
CA TYR A 7 -13.29 -2.13 2.60
C TYR A 7 -13.53 -3.30 1.65
N ARG A 8 -14.10 -3.01 0.47
CA ARG A 8 -14.26 -3.98 -0.60
C ARG A 8 -13.49 -3.49 -1.81
N THR A 9 -12.45 -4.23 -2.16
CA THR A 9 -11.53 -3.86 -3.24
C THR A 9 -11.43 -4.99 -4.25
N ASP A 10 -11.33 -4.65 -5.54
CA ASP A 10 -11.17 -5.64 -6.61
C ASP A 10 -9.71 -6.10 -6.78
N GLY A 11 -8.76 -5.39 -6.17
CA GLY A 11 -7.33 -5.71 -6.20
C GLY A 11 -6.82 -6.36 -4.91
N ASP A 12 -5.67 -7.05 -5.02
CA ASP A 12 -4.99 -7.71 -3.89
C ASP A 12 -4.26 -6.69 -2.97
N VAL A 13 -5.01 -5.81 -2.32
CA VAL A 13 -4.49 -4.73 -1.45
C VAL A 13 -3.53 -5.26 -0.38
N LEU A 14 -3.91 -6.32 0.33
CA LEU A 14 -3.08 -6.89 1.39
C LEU A 14 -1.75 -7.43 0.84
N LEU A 15 -1.77 -8.05 -0.34
CA LEU A 15 -0.55 -8.55 -0.99
C LEU A 15 0.37 -7.41 -1.42
N ASN A 16 -0.19 -6.33 -1.98
CA ASN A 16 0.57 -5.16 -2.40
C ASN A 16 1.22 -4.45 -1.21
N LEU A 17 0.49 -4.28 -0.10
CA LEU A 17 1.03 -3.72 1.14
C LEU A 17 2.12 -4.61 1.73
N GLN A 18 1.92 -5.93 1.76
CA GLN A 18 2.94 -6.87 2.23
C GLN A 18 4.22 -6.79 1.39
N ARG A 19 4.09 -6.80 0.06
CA ARG A 19 5.24 -6.66 -0.85
C ARG A 19 5.95 -5.32 -0.70
N SER A 20 5.20 -4.23 -0.50
CA SER A 20 5.80 -2.92 -0.20
C SER A 20 6.67 -2.97 1.06
N LEU A 21 6.17 -3.57 2.15
CA LEU A 21 6.94 -3.76 3.38
C LEU A 21 8.18 -4.62 3.18
N ASP A 22 8.06 -5.72 2.44
CA ASP A 22 9.20 -6.61 2.14
C ASP A 22 10.30 -5.89 1.36
N LEU A 23 9.92 -5.07 0.38
CA LEU A 23 10.85 -4.25 -0.41
C LEU A 23 11.54 -3.19 0.44
N MET A 24 10.79 -2.50 1.31
CA MET A 24 11.35 -1.52 2.24
C MET A 24 12.32 -2.17 3.24
N ASN A 25 11.95 -3.33 3.79
CA ASN A 25 12.82 -4.11 4.66
C ASN A 25 14.12 -4.54 3.94
N CYS A 26 14.02 -4.95 2.68
CA CYS A 26 15.18 -5.28 1.86
C CYS A 26 16.09 -4.06 1.67
N ALA A 27 15.52 -2.90 1.31
CA ALA A 27 16.26 -1.65 1.17
C ALA A 27 16.99 -1.25 2.47
N THR A 28 16.32 -1.35 3.63
CA THR A 28 16.94 -1.07 4.93
C THR A 28 18.09 -2.03 5.24
N ARG A 29 17.95 -3.32 4.92
CA ARG A 29 19.03 -4.30 5.11
C ARG A 29 20.23 -4.00 4.22
N ILE A 30 20.01 -3.63 2.96
CA ILE A 30 21.08 -3.23 2.04
C ILE A 30 21.83 -2.01 2.59
N LEU A 31 21.11 -0.98 3.02
CA LEU A 31 21.72 0.22 3.61
C LEU A 31 22.53 -0.13 4.87
N GLY A 32 21.99 -0.99 5.75
CA GLY A 32 22.67 -1.43 6.97
C GLY A 32 23.86 -2.35 6.77
N SER A 33 23.94 -3.06 5.63
CA SER A 33 25.04 -3.98 5.32
C SER A 33 26.35 -3.28 4.95
N GLY A 34 26.30 -2.02 4.52
CA GLY A 34 27.46 -1.27 4.00
C GLY A 34 27.93 -1.71 2.60
N GLU A 35 27.26 -2.67 1.95
CA GLU A 35 27.64 -3.16 0.63
C GLU A 35 27.25 -2.18 -0.49
N LYS A 36 28.24 -1.41 -0.96
CA LYS A 36 28.04 -0.34 -1.95
C LYS A 36 27.50 -0.83 -3.31
N SER A 37 27.86 -2.04 -3.73
CA SER A 37 27.33 -2.67 -4.95
C SER A 37 25.82 -2.82 -4.90
N MET A 38 25.25 -3.13 -3.73
CA MET A 38 23.81 -3.29 -3.58
C MET A 38 23.07 -1.97 -3.38
N GLN A 39 23.74 -0.93 -2.89
CA GLN A 39 23.10 0.37 -2.63
C GLN A 39 22.50 1.01 -3.88
N MET A 40 23.03 0.72 -5.08
CA MET A 40 22.47 1.21 -6.34
C MET A 40 21.02 0.75 -6.59
N TYR A 41 20.59 -0.36 -5.98
CA TYR A 41 19.23 -0.88 -6.14
C TYR A 41 18.23 -0.31 -5.14
N VAL A 42 18.69 0.38 -4.09
CA VAL A 42 17.84 0.88 -3.01
C VAL A 42 16.72 1.79 -3.54
N MET A 43 17.05 2.73 -4.44
CA MET A 43 16.05 3.62 -5.02
C MET A 43 14.98 2.85 -5.79
N SER A 44 15.37 1.87 -6.62
CA SER A 44 14.41 1.05 -7.37
C SER A 44 13.50 0.24 -6.45
N LEU A 45 14.01 -0.29 -5.33
CA LEU A 45 13.18 -1.01 -4.35
C LEU A 45 12.17 -0.07 -3.68
N VAL A 46 12.62 1.13 -3.29
CA VAL A 46 11.76 2.15 -2.67
C VAL A 46 10.69 2.64 -3.65
N ASP A 47 11.02 2.88 -4.91
CA ASP A 47 10.07 3.34 -5.93
C ASP A 47 8.94 2.31 -6.15
N VAL A 48 9.28 1.02 -6.25
CA VAL A 48 8.27 -0.03 -6.41
C VAL A 48 7.42 -0.17 -5.14
N ALA A 49 8.01 -0.09 -3.95
CA ALA A 49 7.26 -0.11 -2.69
C ALA A 49 6.27 1.06 -2.58
N ALA A 50 6.72 2.27 -2.94
CA ALA A 50 5.88 3.46 -2.97
C ALA A 50 4.71 3.31 -3.96
N HIS A 51 4.98 2.77 -5.15
CA HIS A 51 3.96 2.53 -6.16
C HIS A 51 2.88 1.53 -5.68
N LEU A 52 3.30 0.40 -5.11
CA LEU A 52 2.37 -0.61 -4.56
C LEU A 52 1.55 -0.04 -3.39
N THR A 53 2.17 0.78 -2.55
CA THR A 53 1.48 1.48 -1.46
C THR A 53 0.43 2.43 -2.01
N GLN A 54 0.76 3.23 -3.02
CA GLN A 54 -0.20 4.16 -3.64
C GLN A 54 -1.38 3.44 -4.29
N LEU A 55 -1.14 2.35 -5.03
CA LEU A 55 -2.21 1.53 -5.59
C LEU A 55 -3.14 0.99 -4.51
N SER A 56 -2.56 0.54 -3.39
CA SER A 56 -3.31 0.02 -2.25
C SER A 56 -4.14 1.10 -1.57
N THR A 57 -3.56 2.28 -1.34
CA THR A 57 -4.27 3.44 -0.78
C THR A 57 -5.44 3.85 -1.66
N ASN A 58 -5.23 3.96 -2.97
CA ASN A 58 -6.28 4.32 -3.91
C ASN A 58 -7.41 3.28 -3.92
N ALA A 59 -7.05 1.98 -3.88
CA ALA A 59 -8.04 0.91 -3.83
C ALA A 59 -8.86 0.93 -2.53
N LEU A 60 -8.23 1.22 -1.38
CA LEU A 60 -8.92 1.37 -0.11
C LEU A 60 -9.83 2.59 -0.09
N ASP A 61 -9.38 3.73 -0.60
CA ASP A 61 -10.17 4.96 -0.70
C ASP A 61 -11.44 4.75 -1.53
N LEU A 62 -11.31 4.11 -2.70
CA LEU A 62 -12.45 3.76 -3.56
C LEU A 62 -13.32 2.62 -3.00
N GLY A 63 -12.71 1.72 -2.23
CA GLY A 63 -13.35 0.52 -1.71
C GLY A 63 -14.04 0.71 -0.37
N GLU A 64 -13.97 1.90 0.24
CA GLU A 64 -14.60 2.17 1.52
C GLU A 64 -16.11 2.03 1.40
N GLN A 65 -16.69 1.10 2.17
CA GLN A 65 -18.13 0.99 2.27
C GLN A 65 -18.62 1.90 3.39
N THR A 66 -19.06 3.09 3.02
CA THR A 66 -19.88 3.95 3.85
C THR A 66 -21.25 3.29 3.96
N GLY A 67 -21.59 2.77 5.14
CA GLY A 67 -22.78 1.95 5.34
C GLY A 67 -24.14 2.62 5.10
N ASP A 68 -24.23 3.81 4.50
CA ASP A 68 -25.47 4.59 4.34
C ASP A 68 -25.47 5.59 3.16
N GLU A 69 -24.59 5.49 2.15
CA GLU A 69 -24.57 6.49 1.04
C GLU A 69 -25.49 6.17 -0.15
N ASN A 70 -26.18 5.03 -0.13
CA ASN A 70 -27.16 4.64 -1.18
C ASN A 70 -28.46 5.49 -1.21
N GLY A 71 -28.50 6.65 -0.54
CA GLY A 71 -29.70 7.49 -0.42
C GLY A 71 -29.57 8.95 -0.83
N VAL A 72 -28.39 9.47 -1.21
CA VAL A 72 -28.19 10.93 -1.33
C VAL A 72 -28.29 11.45 -2.77
N CYS A 73 -28.28 10.59 -3.78
CA CYS A 73 -28.39 11.00 -5.20
C CYS A 73 -29.68 10.53 -5.90
N ASN A 74 -30.71 10.14 -5.15
CA ASN A 74 -32.06 9.94 -5.69
C ASN A 74 -33.00 11.00 -5.10
N ASP A 75 -32.89 12.25 -5.57
CA ASP A 75 -33.96 13.25 -5.65
C ASP A 75 -33.64 14.23 -6.79
#